data_AF-A0AAP7A0K6-F1
#
_entry.id   AF-A0AAP7A0K6-F1
#
_cell.length_a   1.000
_cell.length_b   1.000
_cell.length_c   1.000
_cell.angle_alpha   90.00
_cell.angle_beta   90.00
_cell.angle_gamma   90.00
#
_symmetry.space_group_name_H-M   'P 1'
#
loop_
_entity.id
_entity.type
_entity.pdbx_description
1 polymer ?
#
loop_
_entity_poly.entity_id
_entity_poly.type
_entity_poly.pdbx_seq_one_letter_code
_entity_poly.pdbx_strand_id
1 'polypeptide(L)' 'MLDRRNELLKRNIQQYIAQDNQHGLNSQEQYLMNHMIKELHQNMHDLHASHK' A
#
# COMPACT_ATOMS: atom_id res chain seq x y z
N MET A 1 -6.44 15.46 1.21
CA MET A 1 -4.98 15.17 1.20
C MET A 1 -4.69 13.68 1.37
N LEU A 2 -5.41 12.98 2.27
CA LEU A 2 -5.31 11.52 2.44
C LEU A 2 -5.66 10.73 1.17
N ASP A 3 -6.62 11.17 0.35
CA ASP A 3 -7.03 10.47 -0.87
C ASP A 3 -5.88 10.34 -1.88
N ARG A 4 -5.18 11.44 -2.16
CA ARG A 4 -4.04 11.45 -3.07
C ARG A 4 -2.89 10.57 -2.56
N ARG A 5 -2.65 10.57 -1.24
CA ARG A 5 -1.64 9.70 -0.61
C ARG A 5 -2.03 8.24 -0.75
N ASN A 6 -3.30 7.89 -0.56
CA ASN A 6 -3.81 6.53 -0.73
C ASN A 6 -3.72 6.04 -2.18
N GLU A 7 -3.99 6.90 -3.16
CA GLU A 7 -3.83 6.56 -4.58
C GLU A 7 -2.39 6.23 -4.94
N LEU A 8 -1.43 7.03 -4.45
CA LEU A 8 0.00 6.76 -4.62
C LEU A 8 0.40 5.45 -3.95
N LEU A 9 -0.07 5.20 -2.73
CA LEU A 9 0.19 3.95 -2.02
C LEU A 9 -0.32 2.73 -2.80
N LYS A 10 -1.56 2.80 -3.32
CA LYS A 10 -2.15 1.73 -4.16
C LYS A 10 -1.31 1.46 -5.40
N ARG A 11 -0.85 2.50 -6.10
CA ARG A 11 0.01 2.36 -7.29
C ARG A 11 1.33 1.68 -6.95
N ASN A 12 1.97 2.08 -5.85
CA ASN A 12 3.23 1.47 -5.42
C ASN A 12 3.04 -0.01 -5.06
N ILE A 13 1.99 -0.35 -4.31
CA ILE A 13 1.65 -1.75 -4.00
C ILE A 13 1.44 -2.57 -5.28
N GLN A 14 0.71 -2.01 -6.28
CA GLN A 14 0.51 -2.68 -7.56
C GLN A 14 1.82 -2.93 -8.33
N GLN A 15 2.77 -1.99 -8.27
CA GLN A 15 4.10 -2.19 -8.86
C GLN A 15 4.86 -3.34 -8.18
N TYR A 16 4.85 -3.40 -6.84
CA TYR A 16 5.48 -4.50 -6.11
C TYR A 16 4.82 -5.85 -6.42
N ILE A 17 3.49 -5.91 -6.52
CA ILE A 17 2.79 -7.14 -6.93
C ILE A 17 3.19 -7.55 -8.35
N ALA A 18 3.26 -6.62 -9.29
CA ALA A 18 3.69 -6.91 -10.65
C ALA A 18 5.14 -7.44 -10.69
N GLN A 19 6.03 -6.86 -9.90
CA GLN A 19 7.41 -7.32 -9.76
C GLN A 19 7.49 -8.72 -9.14
N ASP A 20 6.75 -8.97 -8.04
CA ASP A 20 6.69 -10.27 -7.37
C ASP A 20 6.23 -11.37 -8.32
N ASN A 21 5.20 -11.09 -9.11
CA ASN A 21 4.64 -12.04 -10.07
C ASN A 21 5.60 -12.36 -11.23
N GLN A 22 6.51 -11.45 -11.59
CA GLN A 22 7.43 -11.64 -12.71
C GLN A 22 8.77 -12.24 -12.28
N HIS A 23 9.34 -11.78 -11.17
CA HIS A 23 10.71 -12.11 -10.76
C HIS A 23 10.84 -12.47 -9.28
N GLY A 24 9.74 -12.39 -8.52
CA GLY A 24 9.75 -12.45 -7.06
C GLY A 24 10.24 -11.13 -6.42
N LEU A 25 9.92 -10.96 -5.15
CA LEU A 25 10.48 -9.91 -4.29
C LEU A 25 11.55 -10.45 -3.36
N ASN A 26 12.57 -9.63 -3.09
CA ASN A 26 13.48 -9.91 -2.00
C ASN A 26 12.84 -9.57 -0.64
N SER A 27 13.47 -10.02 0.46
CA SER A 27 12.92 -9.85 1.81
C SER A 27 12.67 -8.38 2.20
N GLN A 28 13.49 -7.44 1.72
CA GLN A 28 13.31 -6.01 2.00
C GLN A 28 12.13 -5.43 1.22
N GLU A 29 12.00 -5.79 -0.05
CA GLU A 29 10.88 -5.38 -0.90
C GLU A 29 9.56 -5.95 -0.38
N GLN A 30 9.56 -7.21 0.05
CA GLN A 30 8.40 -7.86 0.63
C GLN A 30 8.00 -7.22 1.97
N TYR A 31 8.98 -6.86 2.80
CA TYR A 31 8.74 -6.09 4.02
C TYR A 31 8.11 -4.72 3.70
N LEU A 32 8.63 -4.01 2.71
CA LEU A 32 8.13 -2.69 2.33
C LEU A 32 6.71 -2.77 1.75
N MET A 33 6.44 -3.75 0.88
CA MET A 33 5.10 -3.99 0.33
C MET A 33 4.09 -4.26 1.45
N ASN A 34 4.45 -5.11 2.42
CA ASN A 34 3.61 -5.40 3.58
C ASN A 34 3.37 -4.18 4.47
N HIS A 35 4.38 -3.33 4.65
CA HIS A 35 4.23 -2.06 5.37
C HIS A 35 3.24 -1.12 4.66
N MET A 36 3.34 -0.98 3.34
CA MET A 36 2.41 -0.15 2.56
C MET A 36 0.98 -0.69 2.62
N ILE A 37 0.77 -2.00 2.55
CA ILE A 37 -0.57 -2.59 2.70
C ILE A 37 -1.18 -2.23 4.07
N LYS A 38 -0.39 -2.31 5.15
CA LYS A 38 -0.86 -1.92 6.49
C LYS A 38 -1.20 -0.44 6.58
N GLU A 39 -0.35 0.43 6.04
CA GLU A 39 -0.59 1.87 6.00
C GLU A 39 -1.86 2.20 5.19
N LEU A 40 -2.10 1.52 4.06
CA LEU A 40 -3.30 1.70 3.27
C LEU A 40 -4.56 1.36 4.08
N HIS A 41 -4.55 0.22 4.79
CA HIS A 41 -5.67 -0.18 5.64
C HIS A 41 -5.92 0.81 6.78
N GLN A 42 -4.85 1.29 7.43
CA GLN A 42 -4.98 2.30 8.48
C GLN A 42 -5.59 3.59 7.94
N ASN A 43 -5.09 4.08 6.80
CA ASN A 43 -5.62 5.30 6.19
C ASN A 43 -7.09 5.15 5.78
N MET A 44 -7.51 3.98 5.29
CA MET A 44 -8.93 3.72 4.97
C MET A 44 -9.79 3.73 6.23
N HIS A 45 -9.31 3.12 7.32
CA HIS A 45 -9.99 3.12 8.61
C HIS A 45 -10.15 4.55 9.15
N ASP A 46 -9.09 5.36 9.11
CA ASP A 46 -9.11 6.74 9.59
C ASP A 46 -10.01 7.63 8.75
N LEU A 47 -10.04 7.42 7.42
CA LEU A 47 -10.95 8.12 6.53
C LEU A 47 -12.42 7.79 6.83
N HIS A 48 -12.73 6.51 7.07
CA HIS A 48 -14.06 6.07 7.47
C HIS A 48 -14.45 6.59 8.87
N ALA A 49 -13.52 6.64 9.81
CA ALA A 49 -13.75 7.19 11.13
C ALA A 49 -13.97 8.71 11.09
N SER A 50 -13.25 9.43 10.23
CA SER A 50 -13.39 10.88 10.04
C SER A 50 -14.68 11.29 9.32
N HIS A 51 -15.36 10.36 8.64
CA HIS A 51 -16.63 10.60 7.96
C HIS A 51 -17.87 10.27 8.83
N LYS A 52 -17.68 9.86 10.09
CA LYS A 52 -18.76 9.68 11.09
C LYS A 52 -18.90 10.90 11.98
#